data_AF-A0A2G4HI65-F1
#
_entry.id   AF-A0A2G4HI65-F1
#
_cell.length_a   1.000
_cell.length_b   1.000
_cell.length_c   1.000
_cell.angle_alpha   90.00
_cell.angle_beta   90.00
_cell.angle_gamma   90.00
#
_symmetry.space_group_name_H-M   'P 1'
#
loop_
_entity.id
_entity.type
_entity.pdbx_description
1 polymer ?
#
loop_
_entity_poly.entity_id
_entity_poly.type
_entity_poly.pdbx_seq_one_letter_code
_entity_poly.pdbx_strand_id
1 'polypeptide(L)'
;MKRLLLVGCLLVPVQGASAKTPDIRCPSDNTFEMRYCAGKSGEQSEGQLRQKISKQQFNQWQDATRQVCTKAYGPYKDGTIYPQLVVACDDNLNRALLKEFQPLGN
;
A
#
# COMPACT_ATOMS: atom_id res chain seq x y z
N MET A 1 -38.86 27.82 -41.89
CA MET A 1 -38.48 27.51 -40.49
C MET A 1 -37.07 26.94 -40.51
N LYS A 2 -36.14 27.59 -39.80
CA LYS A 2 -34.69 27.41 -39.91
C LYS A 2 -34.16 26.81 -38.60
N ARG A 3 -33.87 25.51 -38.57
CA ARG A 3 -33.12 24.85 -37.49
C ARG A 3 -32.35 23.64 -38.04
N LEU A 4 -31.21 23.90 -38.67
CA LEU A 4 -30.18 22.87 -38.85
C LEU A 4 -29.38 22.79 -37.54
N LEU A 5 -29.52 21.65 -36.87
CA LEU A 5 -28.90 21.32 -35.60
C LEU A 5 -27.39 21.11 -35.79
N LEU A 6 -26.62 21.80 -34.96
CA LEU A 6 -25.17 21.67 -34.77
C LEU A 6 -24.83 20.26 -34.27
N VAL A 7 -24.35 19.39 -35.15
CA VAL A 7 -23.68 18.14 -34.81
C VAL A 7 -22.19 18.34 -35.01
N GLY A 8 -21.46 18.59 -33.93
CA GLY A 8 -20.00 18.79 -34.03
C GLY A 8 -19.36 19.18 -32.71
N CYS A 9 -19.38 18.30 -31.71
CA CYS A 9 -18.60 18.49 -30.47
C CYS A 9 -18.32 17.17 -29.72
N LEU A 10 -17.99 16.08 -30.43
CA LEU A 10 -17.69 14.77 -29.79
C LEU A 10 -16.29 14.21 -30.10
N LEU A 11 -15.34 15.04 -30.54
CA LEU A 11 -13.95 14.62 -30.74
C LEU A 11 -12.98 15.34 -29.81
N VAL A 12 -13.28 15.35 -28.51
CA VAL A 12 -12.25 15.65 -27.51
C VAL A 12 -11.65 14.33 -27.04
N PRO A 13 -10.39 14.00 -27.35
CA PRO A 13 -9.75 12.86 -26.74
C PRO A 13 -9.69 13.12 -25.24
N VAL A 14 -10.43 12.32 -24.48
CA VAL A 14 -10.31 12.25 -23.02
C VAL A 14 -8.92 11.71 -22.73
N GLN A 15 -7.94 12.61 -22.65
CA GLN A 15 -6.65 12.30 -22.07
C GLN A 15 -6.95 11.98 -20.61
N GLY A 16 -7.02 10.69 -20.29
CA GLY A 16 -7.11 10.20 -18.93
C GLY A 16 -5.93 10.78 -18.18
N ALA A 17 -6.19 11.83 -17.39
CA ALA A 17 -5.21 12.38 -16.47
C ALA A 17 -4.82 11.25 -15.53
N SER A 18 -3.69 10.60 -15.79
CA SER A 18 -3.02 9.76 -14.80
C SER A 18 -2.55 10.70 -13.71
N ALA A 19 -3.44 10.96 -12.74
CA ALA A 19 -3.10 11.69 -11.53
C ALA A 19 -1.97 10.91 -10.85
N LYS A 20 -0.74 11.42 -10.99
CA LYS A 20 0.42 10.91 -10.26
C LYS A 20 0.03 10.91 -8.79
N THR A 21 0.02 9.75 -8.17
CA THR A 21 -0.40 9.60 -6.77
C THR A 21 0.44 10.58 -5.95
N PRO A 22 -0.18 11.50 -5.17
CA PRO A 22 0.57 12.51 -4.45
C PRO A 22 1.60 11.84 -3.54
N ASP A 23 2.81 12.37 -3.55
CA ASP A 23 3.91 11.87 -2.74
C ASP A 23 3.54 12.01 -1.26
N ILE A 24 3.34 10.89 -0.58
CA ILE A 24 2.77 10.87 0.77
C ILE A 24 3.85 11.33 1.74
N ARG A 25 3.73 12.57 2.22
CA ARG A 25 4.53 13.06 3.34
C ARG A 25 3.97 12.47 4.63
N CYS A 26 4.81 11.76 5.38
CA CYS A 26 4.47 11.14 6.66
C CYS A 26 5.21 11.81 7.83
N PRO A 27 4.87 13.06 8.18
CA PRO A 27 5.55 13.80 9.25
C PRO A 27 5.32 13.17 10.64
N SER A 28 4.23 12.40 10.82
CA SER A 28 3.93 11.60 12.02
C SER A 28 3.67 12.41 13.29
N ASP A 29 2.99 13.55 13.18
CA ASP A 29 2.79 14.48 14.31
C ASP A 29 1.61 14.07 15.22
N ASN A 30 0.75 13.16 14.76
CA ASN A 30 -0.39 12.67 15.55
C ASN A 30 -0.72 11.20 15.25
N THR A 31 -1.53 10.59 16.12
CA THR A 31 -1.88 9.16 16.06
C THR A 31 -2.65 8.78 14.78
N PHE A 32 -3.43 9.71 14.22
CA PHE A 32 -4.18 9.49 12.98
C PHE A 32 -3.24 9.42 11.79
N GLU A 33 -2.31 10.38 11.68
CA GLU A 33 -1.28 10.39 10.64
C GLU A 33 -0.37 9.18 10.74
N MET A 34 0.06 8.80 11.95
CA MET A 34 0.84 7.58 12.15
C MET A 34 0.10 6.34 11.65
N ARG A 35 -1.21 6.22 11.92
CA ARG A 35 -2.02 5.11 11.41
C ARG A 35 -2.13 5.13 9.89
N TYR A 36 -2.44 6.29 9.32
CA TYR A 36 -2.57 6.45 7.88
C TYR A 36 -1.26 6.07 7.17
N CYS A 37 -0.13 6.55 7.69
CA CYS A 37 1.20 6.28 7.15
C CYS A 37 1.62 4.83 7.31
N ALA A 38 1.34 4.19 8.45
CA ALA A 38 1.55 2.75 8.60
C ALA A 38 0.76 1.98 7.53
N GLY A 39 -0.51 2.32 7.32
CA GLY A 39 -1.36 1.76 6.26
C GLY A 39 -0.74 1.89 4.88
N LYS A 40 -0.30 3.11 4.52
CA LYS A 40 0.35 3.38 3.24
C LYS A 40 1.67 2.66 3.04
N SER A 41 2.48 2.57 4.09
CA SER A 41 3.72 1.82 4.08
C SER A 41 3.47 0.33 3.82
N GLY A 42 2.49 -0.26 4.52
CA GLY A 42 2.08 -1.64 4.32
C GLY A 42 1.54 -1.92 2.91
N GLU A 43 0.65 -1.07 2.39
CA GLU A 43 0.14 -1.16 1.00
C GLU A 43 1.30 -1.19 -0.02
N GLN A 44 2.31 -0.33 0.20
CA GLN A 44 3.46 -0.24 -0.69
C GLN A 44 4.31 -1.52 -0.65
N SER A 45 4.67 -2.02 0.55
CA SER A 45 5.53 -3.19 0.67
C SER A 45 4.83 -4.47 0.22
N GLU A 46 3.53 -4.61 0.48
CA GLU A 46 2.72 -5.70 -0.09
C GLU A 46 2.68 -5.64 -1.61
N GLY A 47 2.42 -4.46 -2.18
CA GLY A 47 2.39 -4.25 -3.63
C GLY A 47 3.71 -4.63 -4.30
N GLN A 48 4.83 -4.21 -3.70
CA GLN A 48 6.18 -4.58 -4.17
C GLN A 48 6.42 -6.08 -4.06
N LEU A 49 6.01 -6.71 -2.96
CA LEU A 49 6.22 -8.14 -2.75
C LEU A 49 5.39 -8.98 -3.75
N ARG A 50 4.12 -8.59 -4.00
CA ARG A 50 3.26 -9.24 -5.02
C ARG A 50 3.85 -9.21 -6.43
N GLN A 51 4.73 -8.27 -6.74
CA GLN A 51 5.44 -8.20 -8.02
C GLN A 51 6.66 -9.13 -8.08
N LYS A 52 7.16 -9.61 -6.93
CA LYS A 52 8.37 -10.44 -6.82
C LYS A 52 8.07 -11.93 -6.68
N ILE A 53 6.95 -12.30 -6.07
CA ILE A 53 6.58 -13.68 -5.79
C ILE A 53 5.23 -14.05 -6.37
N SER A 54 4.97 -15.35 -6.55
CA SER A 54 3.67 -15.83 -7.03
C SER A 54 2.54 -15.55 -6.03
N LYS A 55 1.30 -15.51 -6.51
CA LYS A 55 0.11 -15.34 -5.65
C LYS A 55 0.03 -16.41 -4.56
N GLN A 56 0.41 -17.66 -4.87
CA GLN A 56 0.42 -18.75 -3.89
C GLN A 56 1.45 -18.49 -2.78
N GLN A 57 2.69 -18.15 -3.15
CA GLN A 57 3.75 -17.82 -2.18
C GLN A 57 3.36 -16.60 -1.34
N PHE A 58 2.75 -15.59 -1.95
CA PHE A 58 2.28 -14.41 -1.23
C PHE A 58 1.21 -14.73 -0.19
N ASN A 59 0.25 -15.62 -0.52
CA ASN A 59 -0.74 -16.07 0.45
C ASN A 59 -0.11 -16.84 1.61
N GLN A 60 0.80 -17.78 1.30
CA GLN A 60 1.53 -18.54 2.33
C GLN A 60 2.38 -17.62 3.22
N TRP A 61 3.01 -16.61 2.63
CA TRP A 61 3.77 -15.60 3.34
C TRP A 61 2.89 -14.82 4.31
N GLN A 62 1.76 -14.27 3.86
CA GLN A 62 0.81 -13.55 4.73
C GLN A 62 0.31 -14.43 5.89
N ASP A 63 0.01 -15.70 5.64
CA ASP A 63 -0.43 -16.61 6.69
C ASP A 63 0.67 -16.86 7.73
N ALA A 64 1.92 -16.97 7.28
CA ALA A 64 3.07 -17.14 8.16
C ALA A 64 3.39 -15.87 8.96
N THR A 65 3.44 -14.70 8.30
CA THR A 65 3.73 -13.42 8.97
C THR A 65 2.65 -13.06 9.96
N ARG A 66 1.37 -13.25 9.60
CA ARG A 66 0.25 -12.99 10.50
C ARG A 66 0.39 -13.76 11.81
N GLN A 67 0.72 -15.05 11.75
CA GLN A 67 0.87 -15.89 12.95
C GLN A 67 1.96 -15.37 13.90
N VAL A 68 3.12 -15.01 13.36
CA VAL A 68 4.23 -14.49 14.18
C VAL A 68 3.96 -13.06 14.66
N CYS A 69 3.40 -12.21 13.81
CA CYS A 69 3.06 -10.83 14.16
C CYS A 69 1.97 -10.77 15.22
N THR A 70 0.98 -11.68 15.22
CA THR A 70 -0.01 -11.76 16.29
C THR A 70 0.60 -11.96 17.67
N LYS A 71 1.71 -12.70 17.77
CA LYS A 71 2.46 -12.83 19.03
C LYS A 71 3.16 -11.54 19.41
N ALA A 72 3.74 -10.83 18.45
CA ALA A 72 4.48 -9.59 18.69
C ALA A 72 3.58 -8.44 19.19
N TYR A 73 2.42 -8.23 18.57
CA TYR A 73 1.50 -7.16 18.97
C TYR A 73 0.47 -7.55 20.03
N GLY A 74 0.39 -8.84 20.37
CA GLY A 74 -0.57 -9.39 21.35
C GLY A 74 -0.62 -8.64 22.70
N PRO A 75 0.52 -8.24 23.30
CA PRO A 75 0.53 -7.46 24.54
C PRO A 75 -0.15 -6.09 24.45
N TYR A 76 -0.29 -5.54 23.24
CA TYR A 76 -0.81 -4.20 23.00
C TYR A 76 -2.28 -4.18 22.57
N LYS A 77 -2.97 -5.33 22.56
CA LYS A 77 -4.33 -5.50 22.01
C LYS A 77 -5.38 -4.49 22.51
N ASP A 78 -5.22 -4.00 23.74
CA ASP A 78 -6.14 -3.07 24.38
C ASP A 78 -5.68 -1.60 24.24
N GLY A 79 -4.52 -1.36 23.61
CA GLY A 79 -3.91 -0.06 23.42
C GLY A 79 -4.33 0.62 22.11
N THR A 80 -4.35 1.95 22.10
CA THR A 80 -4.71 2.77 20.93
C THR A 80 -3.72 2.66 19.77
N ILE A 81 -2.50 2.16 20.04
CA ILE A 81 -1.44 1.89 19.06
C ILE A 81 -1.59 0.52 18.36
N TYR A 82 -2.49 -0.35 18.84
CA TYR A 82 -2.60 -1.71 18.32
C TYR A 82 -2.78 -1.79 16.80
N PRO A 83 -3.69 -1.01 16.17
CA PRO A 83 -3.86 -1.10 14.72
C PRO A 83 -2.63 -0.65 13.92
N GLN A 84 -1.83 0.27 14.47
CA GLN A 84 -0.56 0.68 13.89
C GLN A 84 0.47 -0.47 13.96
N LEU A 85 0.54 -1.18 15.09
CA LEU A 85 1.45 -2.33 15.26
C LEU A 85 1.09 -3.51 14.37
N VAL A 86 -0.21 -3.74 14.14
CA VAL A 86 -0.68 -4.78 13.20
C VAL A 86 -0.06 -4.56 11.83
N VAL A 87 -0.19 -3.35 11.28
CA VAL A 87 0.33 -3.05 9.93
C VAL A 87 1.86 -2.96 9.92
N ALA A 88 2.47 -2.38 10.96
CA ALA A 88 3.91 -2.17 11.02
C ALA A 88 4.70 -3.50 11.04
N CYS A 89 4.19 -4.54 11.70
CA CYS A 89 4.88 -5.82 11.74
C CYS A 89 4.97 -6.47 10.35
N ASP A 90 3.84 -6.55 9.64
CA ASP A 90 3.79 -7.11 8.29
C ASP A 90 4.64 -6.27 7.32
N ASP A 91 4.56 -4.93 7.40
CA ASP A 91 5.37 -4.03 6.57
C ASP A 91 6.88 -4.24 6.77
N ASN A 92 7.33 -4.34 8.02
CA ASN A 92 8.74 -4.56 8.34
C ASN A 92 9.25 -5.90 7.79
N LEU A 93 8.46 -6.98 7.93
CA LEU A 93 8.82 -8.30 7.40
C LEU A 93 8.83 -8.29 5.86
N ASN A 94 7.84 -7.66 5.22
CA ASN A 94 7.83 -7.50 3.76
C ASN A 94 9.08 -6.77 3.28
N ARG A 95 9.45 -5.67 3.94
CA ARG A 95 10.65 -4.89 3.59
C ARG A 95 11.94 -5.66 3.83
N ALA A 96 12.00 -6.49 4.87
CA ALA A 96 13.14 -7.38 5.10
C ALA A 96 13.29 -8.36 3.93
N LEU A 97 12.21 -9.06 3.54
CA LEU A 97 12.23 -9.99 2.42
C LEU A 97 12.54 -9.29 1.08
N LEU A 98 12.01 -8.09 0.87
CA LEU A 98 12.31 -7.28 -0.32
C LEU A 98 13.78 -6.91 -0.45
N LYS A 99 14.51 -6.73 0.67
CA LYS A 99 15.97 -6.52 0.65
C LYS A 99 16.71 -7.76 0.17
N GLU A 100 16.26 -8.95 0.54
CA GLU A 100 16.85 -10.22 0.07
C GLU A 100 16.65 -10.43 -1.43
N PHE A 101 15.62 -9.83 -2.03
CA PHE A 101 15.43 -9.82 -3.49
C PHE A 101 16.26 -8.76 -4.22
N GLN A 102 16.93 -7.85 -3.50
CA GLN A 102 17.84 -6.92 -4.14
C GLN A 102 19.09 -7.69 -4.58
N PRO A 103 19.62 -7.42 -5.78
CA PRO A 103 20.90 -7.98 -6.18
C PRO A 103 21.96 -7.57 -5.16
N LEU A 104 22.83 -8.51 -4.79
CA LEU A 104 23.95 -8.27 -3.88
C LEU A 104 25.00 -7.38 -4.56
N GLY A 105 24.76 -6.08 -4.60
CA GLY A 105 25.70 -5.07 -5.11
C GLY A 105 25.98 -5.16 -6.62
N ASN A 106 26.40 -4.02 -7.17
CA ASN A 106 27.17 -4.00 -8.42
C ASN A 106 28.65 -4.21 -8.06
#